data_AF-A0A926BX26-F1
#
_entry.id   AF-A0A926BX26-F1
#
_cell.length_a   1.000
_cell.length_b   1.000
_cell.length_c   1.000
_cell.angle_alpha   90.00
_cell.angle_beta   90.00
_cell.angle_gamma   90.00
#
_symmetry.space_group_name_H-M   'P 1'
#
loop_
_entity.id
_entity.type
_entity.pdbx_description
1 polymer ?
#
loop_
_entity_poly.entity_id
_entity_poly.type
_entity_poly.pdbx_seq_one_letter_code
_entity_poly.pdbx_strand_id
1 'polypeptide(L)'
;MLSTRFIVTDLETTGLSPARNRITEVACVYLEHGKIVSEMQTLVNPEQFIPQEIQRMTGITNARVLSAPKGAEIFPLVRTWVNDGSVFVAHNATFDFNFLQAAFDRHGLGPLGQPKLCTARLARRLLPARGSWGLGHLAGYFGVKVRNRHTALGDARITATVLARLIEIAVEEQECTTVAELLRLQYRTVARERALPEAVLALEPIIAGLPATPGVYRMLDRRGMLLYVGKAKSLRERVGSYFRPGAEHPTKIREMVRRVRKIEIEETGSELGALLLESKLIREHQPKFNTLLKRLRRYHFVRIDSSNAFPTVDVAAEIAADGSEYFGPFAGRDAAELVIGTIQHLFKLRECVGELAPSSDTMPCFYHQIDRCAAPCATMQDSQSYATEVDRVRAFLSGSEDGIIDRLDSRMQQYAEQLQFEEAAELRDRISELRRIFTGRRRVADSINGNNVIITLPAPDPEKREIFMIRYGRLARQIIVGKRLPVTKLRPLIESVYTDGSVTPPRYEREEVSEIRILASYIHRYRDRGRFVYV
;
A
#
# COMPACT_ATOMS: atom_id res chain seq x y z
N MET A 1 -14.59 -44.81 -6.84
CA MET A 1 -14.81 -43.36 -7.04
C MET A 1 -16.07 -42.95 -6.28
N LEU A 2 -16.08 -41.76 -5.68
CA LEU A 2 -17.27 -41.22 -4.99
C LEU A 2 -18.43 -41.08 -5.98
N SER A 3 -19.63 -41.54 -5.62
CA SER A 3 -20.86 -41.43 -6.44
C SER A 3 -21.48 -40.03 -6.43
N THR A 4 -20.90 -39.09 -5.69
CA THR A 4 -21.40 -37.72 -5.53
C THR A 4 -21.04 -36.84 -6.73
N ARG A 5 -21.99 -36.01 -7.14
CA ARG A 5 -21.80 -34.94 -8.12
C ARG A 5 -21.11 -33.73 -7.49
N PHE A 6 -20.14 -33.19 -8.20
CA PHE A 6 -19.45 -31.94 -7.86
C PHE A 6 -19.77 -30.90 -8.93
N ILE A 7 -19.99 -29.65 -8.51
CA ILE A 7 -20.06 -28.52 -9.42
C ILE A 7 -18.81 -27.66 -9.27
N VAL A 8 -18.00 -27.65 -10.32
CA VAL A 8 -16.75 -26.90 -10.38
C VAL A 8 -17.01 -25.56 -11.02
N THR A 9 -16.78 -24.49 -10.28
CA THR A 9 -17.04 -23.11 -10.69
C THR A 9 -15.73 -22.34 -10.77
N ASP A 10 -15.66 -21.44 -11.74
CA ASP A 10 -14.60 -20.45 -11.86
C ASP A 10 -15.21 -19.13 -12.36
N LEU A 11 -14.74 -18.01 -11.83
CA LEU A 11 -15.29 -16.68 -12.08
C LEU A 11 -14.22 -15.68 -12.50
N GLU A 12 -14.50 -14.92 -13.55
CA GLU A 12 -13.78 -13.68 -13.84
C GLU A 12 -14.52 -12.48 -13.26
N THR A 13 -13.80 -11.50 -12.75
CA THR A 13 -14.39 -10.39 -11.99
C THR A 13 -13.71 -9.06 -12.30
N THR A 14 -14.39 -7.95 -11.99
CA THR A 14 -13.83 -6.59 -12.17
C THR A 14 -12.78 -6.20 -11.13
N GLY A 15 -12.45 -7.08 -10.18
CA GLY A 15 -11.50 -6.83 -9.09
C GLY A 15 -11.70 -7.81 -7.92
N LEU A 16 -11.02 -7.59 -6.80
CA LEU A 16 -10.88 -8.61 -5.74
C LEU A 16 -11.92 -8.56 -4.61
N SER A 17 -12.82 -7.56 -4.59
CA SER A 17 -13.77 -7.37 -3.48
C SER A 17 -15.21 -7.68 -3.90
N PRO A 18 -15.85 -8.76 -3.39
CA PRO A 18 -17.24 -9.09 -3.71
C PRO A 18 -18.26 -7.98 -3.43
N ALA A 19 -17.96 -7.10 -2.46
CA ALA A 19 -18.80 -5.96 -2.10
C ALA A 19 -18.75 -4.86 -3.16
N ARG A 20 -17.56 -4.58 -3.72
CA ARG A 20 -17.34 -3.44 -4.63
C ARG A 20 -17.29 -3.85 -6.10
N ASN A 21 -16.88 -5.07 -6.38
CA ASN A 21 -16.68 -5.61 -7.73
C ASN A 21 -17.84 -6.52 -8.14
N ARG A 22 -17.85 -6.93 -9.40
CA ARG A 22 -18.90 -7.77 -10.01
C ARG A 22 -18.24 -8.83 -10.89
N ILE A 23 -19.02 -9.87 -11.16
CA ILE A 23 -18.63 -10.97 -12.02
C ILE A 23 -18.78 -10.52 -13.48
N THR A 24 -17.80 -10.86 -14.31
CA THR A 24 -17.76 -10.58 -15.76
C THR A 24 -17.88 -11.85 -16.60
N GLU A 25 -17.57 -13.00 -16.02
CA GLU A 25 -17.76 -14.32 -16.63
C GLU A 25 -18.01 -15.36 -15.53
N VAL A 26 -18.92 -16.29 -15.78
CA VAL A 26 -19.20 -17.44 -14.92
C VAL A 26 -19.02 -18.71 -15.75
N ALA A 27 -18.29 -19.68 -15.21
CA ALA A 27 -18.30 -21.04 -15.71
C ALA A 27 -18.68 -22.04 -14.62
N CYS A 28 -19.46 -23.05 -15.00
CA CYS A 28 -19.85 -24.18 -14.16
C CYS A 28 -19.60 -25.48 -14.92
N VAL A 29 -18.98 -26.46 -14.29
CA VAL A 29 -18.64 -27.76 -14.85
C VAL A 29 -19.09 -28.84 -13.87
N TYR A 30 -20.01 -29.69 -14.29
CA TYR A 30 -20.42 -30.85 -13.49
C TYR A 30 -19.42 -31.98 -13.66
N LEU A 31 -18.94 -32.50 -12.53
CA LEU A 31 -18.06 -33.65 -12.44
C LEU A 31 -18.78 -34.78 -11.70
N GLU A 32 -18.92 -35.93 -12.37
CA GLU A 32 -19.46 -37.16 -11.80
C GLU A 32 -18.55 -38.32 -12.14
N HIS A 33 -18.30 -39.22 -11.18
CA HIS A 33 -17.47 -40.42 -11.41
C HIS A 33 -16.12 -40.09 -12.09
N GLY A 34 -15.50 -38.96 -11.70
CA GLY A 34 -14.23 -38.48 -12.25
C GLY A 34 -14.30 -37.94 -13.68
N LYS A 35 -15.49 -37.82 -14.28
CA LYS A 35 -15.70 -37.35 -15.65
C LYS A 35 -16.56 -36.09 -15.67
N ILE A 36 -16.21 -35.18 -16.58
CA ILE A 36 -17.04 -34.01 -16.87
C ILE A 36 -18.28 -34.49 -17.63
N VAL A 37 -19.47 -34.16 -17.12
CA VAL A 37 -20.75 -34.62 -17.70
C VAL A 37 -21.56 -33.49 -18.32
N SER A 38 -21.35 -32.25 -17.88
CA SER A 38 -22.04 -31.08 -18.42
C SER A 38 -21.31 -29.79 -18.05
N GLU A 39 -21.45 -28.76 -18.87
CA GLU A 39 -20.71 -27.51 -18.77
C GLU A 39 -21.59 -26.33 -19.17
N MET A 40 -21.38 -25.19 -18.52
CA MET A 40 -21.99 -23.92 -18.85
C MET A 40 -20.93 -22.82 -18.72
N GLN A 41 -20.94 -21.89 -19.65
CA GLN A 41 -20.15 -20.67 -19.59
C GLN A 41 -21.01 -19.51 -20.08
N THR A 42 -20.92 -18.37 -19.42
CA THR A 42 -21.57 -17.15 -19.89
C THR A 42 -20.79 -15.92 -19.46
N LEU A 43 -20.73 -14.93 -20.37
CA LEU A 43 -20.31 -13.59 -20.01
C LEU A 43 -21.44 -12.90 -19.23
N VAL A 44 -21.05 -11.98 -18.36
CA VAL A 44 -21.97 -11.17 -17.57
C VAL A 44 -21.62 -9.72 -17.78
N ASN A 45 -22.60 -8.91 -18.15
CA ASN A 45 -22.44 -7.46 -18.09
C ASN A 45 -22.38 -7.05 -16.61
N PRO A 46 -21.22 -6.56 -16.11
CA PRO A 46 -21.05 -6.26 -14.70
C PRO A 46 -21.69 -4.93 -14.30
N GLU A 47 -22.27 -4.19 -15.26
CA GLU A 47 -22.83 -2.84 -15.10
C GLU A 47 -21.86 -1.86 -14.41
N GLN A 48 -20.57 -2.05 -14.65
CA GLN A 48 -19.50 -1.18 -14.17
C GLN A 48 -18.27 -1.30 -15.05
N PHE A 49 -17.38 -0.31 -14.94
CA PHE A 49 -16.11 -0.31 -15.64
C PHE A 49 -15.15 -1.41 -15.15
N ILE A 50 -14.57 -2.15 -16.09
CA ILE A 50 -13.48 -3.11 -15.85
C ILE A 50 -12.14 -2.37 -16.01
N PRO A 51 -11.30 -2.26 -14.95
CA PRO A 51 -9.98 -1.64 -15.03
C PRO A 51 -9.07 -2.30 -16.08
N GLN A 52 -8.21 -1.52 -16.74
CA GLN A 52 -7.36 -2.02 -17.83
C GLN A 52 -6.44 -3.18 -17.40
N GLU A 53 -5.93 -3.17 -16.16
CA GLU A 53 -5.12 -4.25 -15.62
C GLU A 53 -5.89 -5.59 -15.56
N ILE A 54 -7.18 -5.53 -15.20
CA ILE A 54 -8.06 -6.70 -15.18
C ILE A 54 -8.37 -7.17 -16.60
N GLN A 55 -8.68 -6.23 -17.52
CA GLN A 55 -8.91 -6.58 -18.92
C GLN A 55 -7.70 -7.29 -19.56
N ARG A 56 -6.47 -6.87 -19.22
CA ARG A 56 -5.24 -7.53 -19.68
C ARG A 56 -5.06 -8.92 -19.07
N MET A 57 -5.49 -9.12 -17.83
CA MET A 57 -5.35 -10.39 -17.11
C MET A 57 -6.36 -11.44 -17.61
N THR A 58 -7.61 -11.05 -17.81
CA THR A 58 -8.73 -11.96 -18.13
C THR A 58 -9.06 -12.02 -19.62
N GLY A 59 -8.57 -11.06 -20.42
CA GLY A 59 -8.95 -10.91 -21.82
C GLY A 59 -10.41 -10.46 -22.03
N ILE A 60 -11.12 -10.09 -20.96
CA ILE A 60 -12.50 -9.59 -21.02
C ILE A 60 -12.47 -8.08 -21.03
N THR A 61 -12.84 -7.48 -22.16
CA THR A 61 -12.87 -6.02 -22.33
C THR A 61 -14.23 -5.43 -21.98
N ASN A 62 -14.27 -4.13 -21.66
CA ASN A 62 -15.54 -3.41 -21.45
C ASN A 62 -16.47 -3.53 -22.67
N ALA A 63 -15.93 -3.48 -23.88
CA ALA A 63 -16.69 -3.64 -25.12
C ALA A 63 -17.31 -5.05 -25.23
N ARG A 64 -16.58 -6.09 -24.83
CA ARG A 64 -17.03 -7.49 -24.91
C ARG A 64 -18.18 -7.81 -23.96
N VAL A 65 -18.23 -7.18 -22.78
CA VAL A 65 -19.31 -7.38 -21.81
C VAL A 65 -20.49 -6.42 -21.99
N LEU A 66 -20.35 -5.38 -22.82
CA LEU A 66 -21.39 -4.37 -23.00
C LEU A 66 -22.70 -4.99 -23.54
N SER A 67 -22.59 -5.90 -24.50
CA SER A 67 -23.70 -6.65 -25.08
C SER A 67 -23.98 -7.99 -24.39
N ALA A 68 -23.24 -8.33 -23.33
CA ALA A 68 -23.49 -9.55 -22.57
C ALA A 68 -24.77 -9.41 -21.73
N PRO A 69 -25.46 -10.50 -21.39
CA PRO A 69 -26.62 -10.46 -20.51
C PRO A 69 -26.26 -9.92 -19.13
N LYS A 70 -27.20 -9.21 -18.50
CA LYS A 70 -26.99 -8.62 -17.17
C LYS A 70 -27.10 -9.67 -16.07
N GLY A 71 -26.60 -9.33 -14.88
CA GLY A 71 -26.69 -10.20 -13.71
C GLY A 71 -28.11 -10.66 -13.40
N ALA A 72 -29.12 -9.79 -13.57
CA ALA A 72 -30.52 -10.12 -13.33
C ALA A 72 -31.05 -11.26 -14.22
N GLU A 73 -30.48 -11.44 -15.41
CA GLU A 73 -30.87 -12.49 -16.36
C GLU A 73 -30.09 -13.79 -16.09
N ILE A 74 -28.80 -13.66 -15.75
CA ILE A 74 -27.89 -14.81 -15.65
C ILE A 74 -27.91 -15.50 -14.30
N PHE A 75 -27.93 -14.76 -13.19
CA PHE A 75 -27.79 -15.39 -11.88
C PHE A 75 -28.95 -16.32 -11.48
N PRO A 76 -30.22 -16.11 -11.91
CA PRO A 76 -31.26 -17.13 -11.75
C PRO A 76 -30.91 -18.45 -12.45
N LEU A 77 -30.32 -18.41 -13.65
CA LEU A 77 -29.84 -19.60 -14.36
C LEU A 77 -28.64 -20.22 -13.63
N VAL A 78 -27.65 -19.43 -13.22
CA VAL A 78 -26.50 -19.95 -12.46
C VAL A 78 -26.95 -20.64 -11.17
N ARG A 79 -27.99 -20.11 -10.51
CA ARG A 79 -28.57 -20.71 -9.31
C ARG A 79 -29.12 -22.12 -9.56
N THR A 80 -29.70 -22.41 -10.72
CA THR A 80 -30.19 -23.77 -11.01
C THR A 80 -29.05 -24.78 -11.11
N TRP A 81 -27.85 -24.32 -11.46
CA TRP A 81 -26.64 -25.14 -11.46
C TRP A 81 -26.07 -25.34 -10.06
N VAL A 82 -25.97 -24.27 -9.25
CA VAL A 82 -25.33 -24.33 -7.93
C VAL A 82 -26.31 -24.59 -6.77
N ASN A 83 -27.48 -25.17 -7.04
CA ASN A 83 -28.48 -25.48 -6.01
C ASN A 83 -29.15 -26.86 -6.20
N ASP A 84 -28.44 -27.82 -6.80
CA ASP A 84 -28.94 -29.18 -7.07
C ASP A 84 -28.52 -30.23 -6.01
N GLY A 85 -27.93 -29.78 -4.90
CA GLY A 85 -27.35 -30.66 -3.86
C GLY A 85 -25.91 -31.10 -4.13
N SER A 86 -25.30 -30.71 -5.24
CA SER A 86 -23.88 -30.93 -5.52
C SER A 86 -22.96 -30.22 -4.52
N VAL A 87 -21.73 -30.72 -4.41
CA VAL A 87 -20.66 -30.03 -3.67
C VAL A 87 -20.10 -28.91 -4.55
N PHE A 88 -20.08 -27.68 -4.03
CA PHE A 88 -19.46 -26.53 -4.70
C PHE A 88 -17.94 -26.65 -4.66
N VAL A 89 -17.29 -26.56 -5.81
CA VAL A 89 -15.85 -26.71 -5.97
C VAL A 89 -15.28 -25.52 -6.71
N ALA A 90 -14.14 -25.00 -6.25
CA ALA A 90 -13.35 -24.03 -7.00
C ALA A 90 -11.87 -24.05 -6.59
N HIS A 91 -10.98 -23.53 -7.43
CA HIS A 91 -9.58 -23.36 -7.09
C HIS A 91 -9.39 -22.03 -6.34
N ASN A 92 -9.19 -22.09 -5.02
CA ASN A 92 -9.38 -20.96 -4.09
C ASN A 92 -10.87 -20.64 -3.82
N ALA A 93 -11.69 -21.67 -3.61
CA ALA A 93 -13.15 -21.59 -3.53
C ALA A 93 -13.77 -20.54 -2.59
N THR A 94 -13.04 -19.95 -1.65
CA THR A 94 -13.58 -18.84 -0.85
C THR A 94 -13.81 -17.59 -1.71
N PHE A 95 -12.97 -17.35 -2.72
CA PHE A 95 -13.12 -16.22 -3.62
C PHE A 95 -14.41 -16.34 -4.45
N ASP A 96 -14.52 -17.41 -5.24
CA ASP A 96 -15.64 -17.67 -6.15
C ASP A 96 -16.96 -17.75 -5.40
N PHE A 97 -16.98 -18.49 -4.30
CA PHE A 97 -18.16 -18.64 -3.46
C PHE A 97 -18.64 -17.29 -2.93
N ASN A 98 -17.75 -16.42 -2.45
CA ASN A 98 -18.14 -15.13 -1.91
C ASN A 98 -18.61 -14.16 -3.00
N PHE A 99 -18.02 -14.21 -4.20
CA PHE A 99 -18.48 -13.42 -5.34
C PHE A 99 -19.86 -13.85 -5.82
N LEU A 100 -20.09 -15.16 -5.92
CA LEU A 100 -21.37 -15.71 -6.31
C LEU A 100 -22.44 -15.46 -5.24
N GLN A 101 -22.10 -15.62 -3.95
CA GLN A 101 -22.98 -15.27 -2.85
C GLN A 101 -23.38 -13.80 -2.89
N ALA A 102 -22.42 -12.89 -3.04
CA ALA A 102 -22.70 -11.46 -3.13
C ALA A 102 -23.55 -11.12 -4.36
N ALA A 103 -23.39 -11.84 -5.48
CA ALA A 103 -24.27 -11.70 -6.63
C ALA A 103 -25.70 -12.16 -6.30
N PHE A 104 -25.85 -13.32 -5.67
CA PHE A 104 -27.16 -13.82 -5.28
C PHE A 104 -27.87 -12.91 -4.28
N ASP A 105 -27.14 -12.34 -3.32
CA ASP A 105 -27.70 -11.37 -2.36
C ASP A 105 -28.23 -10.12 -3.08
N ARG A 106 -27.47 -9.59 -4.05
CA ARG A 106 -27.89 -8.42 -4.86
C ARG A 106 -29.13 -8.68 -5.70
N HIS A 107 -29.36 -9.93 -6.10
CA HIS A 107 -30.51 -10.31 -6.93
C HIS A 107 -31.62 -11.01 -6.15
N GLY A 108 -31.59 -10.97 -4.81
CA GLY A 108 -32.64 -11.55 -3.96
C GLY A 108 -32.77 -13.07 -4.07
N LEU A 109 -31.70 -13.75 -4.49
CA LEU A 109 -31.72 -15.19 -4.74
C LEU A 109 -31.54 -15.99 -3.45
N GLY A 110 -30.98 -15.41 -2.38
CA GLY A 110 -30.77 -16.11 -1.10
C GLY A 110 -29.49 -16.97 -1.07
N PRO A 111 -29.16 -17.56 0.09
CA PRO A 111 -27.83 -18.11 0.37
C PRO A 111 -27.48 -19.37 -0.42
N LEU A 112 -26.19 -19.56 -0.68
CA LEU A 112 -25.60 -20.82 -1.13
C LEU A 112 -25.50 -21.78 0.05
N GLY A 113 -26.32 -22.83 0.07
CA GLY A 113 -26.36 -23.83 1.14
C GLY A 113 -25.42 -25.04 0.92
N GLN A 114 -24.72 -25.09 -0.22
CA GLN A 114 -23.93 -26.26 -0.62
C GLN A 114 -22.64 -26.40 0.20
N PRO A 115 -22.19 -27.63 0.50
CA PRO A 115 -20.85 -27.86 1.02
C PRO A 115 -19.79 -27.34 0.04
N LYS A 116 -18.75 -26.68 0.57
CA LYS A 116 -17.68 -26.06 -0.21
C LYS A 116 -16.39 -26.85 -0.13
N LEU A 117 -15.81 -27.19 -1.29
CA LEU A 117 -14.52 -27.85 -1.45
C LEU A 117 -13.53 -26.97 -2.24
N CYS A 118 -12.31 -26.82 -1.74
CA CYS A 118 -11.26 -26.05 -2.38
C CYS A 118 -10.12 -26.96 -2.86
N THR A 119 -9.94 -27.06 -4.18
CA THR A 119 -8.91 -27.93 -4.78
C THR A 119 -7.50 -27.53 -4.35
N ALA A 120 -7.21 -26.24 -4.20
CA ALA A 120 -5.92 -25.76 -3.69
C ALA A 120 -5.65 -26.20 -2.24
N ARG A 121 -6.68 -26.23 -1.39
CA ARG A 121 -6.56 -26.71 0.00
C ARG A 121 -6.38 -28.21 0.04
N LEU A 122 -7.17 -28.94 -0.74
CA LEU A 122 -7.11 -30.40 -0.84
C LEU A 122 -5.75 -30.84 -1.38
N ALA A 123 -5.26 -30.24 -2.47
CA ALA A 123 -3.95 -30.51 -3.05
C ALA A 123 -2.81 -30.31 -2.06
N ARG A 124 -2.84 -29.24 -1.28
CA ARG A 124 -1.85 -28.98 -0.23
C ARG A 124 -1.77 -30.09 0.83
N ARG A 125 -2.82 -30.90 0.97
CA ARG A 125 -2.89 -31.97 2.00
C ARG A 125 -2.42 -33.30 1.44
N LEU A 126 -2.80 -33.56 0.20
CA LEU A 126 -2.54 -34.82 -0.48
C LEU A 126 -1.16 -34.87 -1.14
N LEU A 127 -0.55 -33.73 -1.48
CA LEU A 127 0.71 -33.68 -2.22
C LEU A 127 1.84 -33.12 -1.32
N PRO A 128 2.62 -33.96 -0.63
CA PRO A 128 3.73 -33.48 0.20
C PRO A 128 4.95 -33.07 -0.64
N ALA A 129 5.36 -31.81 -0.46
CA ALA A 129 6.62 -31.19 -0.91
C ALA A 129 6.86 -31.10 -2.44
N ARG A 130 6.62 -29.90 -3.03
CA ARG A 130 7.45 -29.28 -4.10
C ARG A 130 6.91 -27.95 -4.70
N GLY A 131 6.55 -26.98 -3.86
CA GLY A 131 6.40 -25.58 -4.31
C GLY A 131 4.97 -25.03 -4.36
N SER A 132 4.63 -24.34 -5.46
CA SER A 132 3.39 -23.57 -5.64
C SER A 132 2.18 -24.46 -5.92
N TRP A 133 1.04 -24.16 -5.27
CA TRP A 133 -0.23 -24.87 -5.43
C TRP A 133 -1.22 -24.12 -6.33
N GLY A 134 -0.75 -23.19 -7.14
CA GLY A 134 -1.61 -22.51 -8.11
C GLY A 134 -2.07 -23.46 -9.22
N LEU A 135 -3.23 -23.18 -9.81
CA LEU A 135 -3.89 -24.05 -10.77
C LEU A 135 -2.97 -24.50 -11.92
N GLY A 136 -2.17 -23.59 -12.47
CA GLY A 136 -1.22 -23.91 -13.53
C GLY A 136 -0.10 -24.87 -13.12
N HIS A 137 0.34 -24.83 -11.86
CA HIS A 137 1.35 -25.76 -11.35
C HIS A 137 0.74 -27.15 -11.14
N LEU A 138 -0.48 -27.22 -10.61
CA LEU A 138 -1.21 -28.49 -10.47
C LEU A 138 -1.55 -29.11 -11.83
N ALA A 139 -1.96 -28.29 -12.80
CA ALA A 139 -2.20 -28.74 -14.16
C ALA A 139 -0.93 -29.36 -14.77
N GLY A 140 0.22 -28.69 -14.60
CA GLY A 140 1.52 -29.23 -15.02
C GLY A 140 1.90 -30.53 -14.31
N TYR A 141 1.69 -30.60 -12.99
CA TYR A 141 1.97 -31.79 -12.18
C TYR A 141 1.18 -33.01 -12.65
N PHE A 142 -0.12 -32.84 -12.91
CA PHE A 142 -0.99 -33.93 -13.37
C PHE A 142 -0.96 -34.14 -14.90
N GLY A 143 -0.11 -33.42 -15.63
CA GLY A 143 -0.03 -33.52 -17.10
C GLY A 143 -1.31 -33.12 -17.83
N VAL A 144 -2.13 -32.25 -17.23
CA VAL A 144 -3.41 -31.80 -17.82
C VAL A 144 -3.11 -30.88 -18.99
N LYS A 145 -3.59 -31.25 -20.19
CA LYS A 145 -3.47 -30.41 -21.38
C LYS A 145 -4.28 -29.12 -21.20
N VAL A 146 -3.58 -28.02 -21.00
CA VAL A 146 -4.18 -26.69 -20.86
C VAL A 146 -4.63 -26.21 -22.24
N ARG A 147 -5.94 -26.05 -22.44
CA ARG A 147 -6.54 -25.36 -23.60
C ARG A 147 -7.29 -24.13 -23.08
N ASN A 148 -7.12 -22.98 -23.73
CA ASN A 148 -7.78 -21.71 -23.37
C ASN A 148 -7.62 -21.31 -21.89
N ARG A 149 -6.38 -21.35 -21.38
CA ARG A 149 -6.01 -20.84 -20.05
C ARG A 149 -6.46 -19.38 -19.93
N HIS A 150 -6.93 -18.96 -18.76
CA HIS A 150 -7.41 -17.59 -18.50
C HIS A 150 -8.80 -17.28 -19.12
N THR A 151 -9.60 -18.33 -19.35
CA THR A 151 -11.05 -18.20 -19.50
C THR A 151 -11.69 -18.95 -18.35
N ALA A 152 -12.84 -18.49 -17.84
CA ALA A 152 -13.49 -19.14 -16.71
C ALA A 152 -13.74 -20.63 -16.99
N LEU A 153 -14.20 -20.99 -18.20
CA LEU A 153 -14.44 -22.40 -18.54
C LEU A 153 -13.15 -23.22 -18.66
N GLY A 154 -12.09 -22.64 -19.21
CA GLY A 154 -10.78 -23.30 -19.28
C GLY A 154 -10.26 -23.66 -17.90
N ASP A 155 -10.31 -22.70 -16.97
CA ASP A 155 -9.81 -22.87 -15.61
C ASP A 155 -10.73 -23.78 -14.77
N ALA A 156 -12.06 -23.73 -14.98
CA ALA A 156 -13.01 -24.68 -14.39
C ALA A 156 -12.77 -26.13 -14.85
N ARG A 157 -12.53 -26.36 -16.15
CA ARG A 157 -12.19 -27.70 -16.70
C ARG A 157 -10.89 -28.26 -16.13
N ILE A 158 -9.87 -27.41 -16.03
CA ILE A 158 -8.59 -27.80 -15.39
C ILE A 158 -8.84 -28.13 -13.93
N THR A 159 -9.60 -27.31 -13.22
CA THR A 159 -9.95 -27.54 -11.81
C THR A 159 -10.71 -28.85 -11.62
N ALA A 160 -11.64 -29.18 -12.52
CA ALA A 160 -12.41 -30.42 -12.49
C ALA A 160 -11.50 -31.65 -12.70
N THR A 161 -10.58 -31.56 -13.65
CA THR A 161 -9.59 -32.62 -13.91
C THR A 161 -8.65 -32.79 -12.72
N VAL A 162 -8.15 -31.69 -12.16
CA VAL A 162 -7.31 -31.69 -10.95
C VAL A 162 -8.08 -32.29 -9.77
N LEU A 163 -9.35 -31.93 -9.58
CA LEU A 163 -10.19 -32.51 -8.53
C LEU A 163 -10.31 -34.03 -8.69
N ALA A 164 -10.58 -34.54 -9.89
CA ALA A 164 -10.67 -35.97 -10.14
C ALA A 164 -9.38 -36.70 -9.70
N ARG A 165 -8.21 -36.16 -10.05
CA ARG A 165 -6.90 -36.69 -9.62
C ARG A 165 -6.68 -36.62 -8.12
N LEU A 166 -7.09 -35.54 -7.48
CA LEU A 166 -6.99 -35.40 -6.03
C LEU A 166 -7.92 -36.37 -5.30
N ILE A 167 -9.11 -36.66 -5.85
CA ILE A 167 -10.02 -37.67 -5.28
C ILE A 167 -9.40 -39.07 -5.42
N GLU A 168 -8.80 -39.40 -6.57
CA GLU A 168 -8.06 -40.66 -6.74
C GLU A 168 -7.00 -40.84 -5.65
N ILE A 169 -6.13 -39.83 -5.46
CA ILE A 169 -5.10 -39.85 -4.41
C ILE A 169 -5.71 -39.94 -3.01
N ALA A 170 -6.80 -39.21 -2.72
CA ALA A 170 -7.44 -39.27 -1.42
C ALA A 170 -8.02 -40.66 -1.10
N VAL A 171 -8.57 -41.34 -2.11
CA VAL A 171 -9.09 -42.70 -1.97
C VAL A 171 -7.93 -43.69 -1.79
N GLU A 172 -6.89 -43.59 -2.59
CA GLU A 172 -5.76 -44.54 -2.61
C GLU A 172 -4.81 -44.38 -1.42
N GLU A 173 -4.46 -43.16 -1.04
CA GLU A 173 -3.43 -42.89 -0.02
C GLU A 173 -4.00 -42.56 1.36
N GLN A 174 -5.27 -42.15 1.45
CA GLN A 174 -5.90 -41.71 2.71
C GLN A 174 -7.21 -42.44 3.02
N GLU A 175 -7.54 -43.49 2.25
CA GLU A 175 -8.75 -44.31 2.41
C GLU A 175 -10.05 -43.48 2.48
N CYS A 176 -10.08 -42.32 1.81
CA CYS A 176 -11.21 -41.40 1.84
C CYS A 176 -12.34 -41.94 0.94
N THR A 177 -13.39 -42.50 1.52
CA THR A 177 -14.49 -43.18 0.78
C THR A 177 -15.79 -42.38 0.74
N THR A 178 -15.88 -41.26 1.47
CA THR A 178 -17.06 -40.40 1.51
C THR A 178 -16.75 -38.93 1.21
N VAL A 179 -17.76 -38.18 0.76
CA VAL A 179 -17.64 -36.71 0.61
C VAL A 179 -17.43 -36.02 1.95
N ALA A 180 -18.05 -36.50 3.03
CA ALA A 180 -17.86 -35.94 4.35
C ALA A 180 -16.39 -36.04 4.80
N GLU A 181 -15.72 -37.16 4.53
CA GLU A 181 -14.29 -37.33 4.77
C GLU A 181 -13.45 -36.41 3.88
N LEU A 182 -13.79 -36.28 2.59
CA LEU A 182 -13.08 -35.41 1.67
C LEU A 182 -13.15 -33.94 2.10
N LEU A 183 -14.34 -33.52 2.53
CA LEU A 183 -14.57 -32.18 3.10
C LEU A 183 -13.82 -32.00 4.42
N ARG A 184 -13.78 -33.01 5.30
CA ARG A 184 -12.95 -32.96 6.51
C ARG A 184 -11.46 -32.89 6.17
N LEU A 185 -10.99 -33.60 5.15
CA LEU A 185 -9.58 -33.70 4.78
C LEU A 185 -8.99 -32.36 4.33
N GLN A 186 -9.73 -31.56 3.56
CA GLN A 186 -9.27 -30.21 3.18
C GLN A 186 -9.13 -29.25 4.39
N TYR A 187 -9.87 -29.50 5.49
CA TYR A 187 -9.85 -28.69 6.72
C TYR A 187 -9.00 -29.27 7.84
N ARG A 188 -8.74 -30.60 7.84
CA ARG A 188 -7.81 -31.29 8.75
C ARG A 188 -6.57 -30.44 8.85
N THR A 189 -6.04 -30.00 9.97
CA THR A 189 -4.75 -29.27 9.94
C THR A 189 -3.69 -30.18 9.32
N VAL A 190 -2.78 -29.69 8.45
CA VAL A 190 -1.61 -30.52 8.10
C VAL A 190 -0.84 -30.48 9.39
N ALA A 191 -1.11 -31.44 10.28
CA ALA A 191 -0.10 -31.89 11.19
C ALA A 191 1.00 -32.41 10.28
N ARG A 192 1.88 -31.50 9.87
CA ARG A 192 3.27 -31.89 9.96
C ARG A 192 3.38 -32.20 11.43
N GLU A 193 3.58 -33.46 11.76
CA GLU A 193 4.47 -33.82 12.84
C GLU A 193 5.84 -33.17 12.55
N ARG A 194 5.87 -31.85 12.72
CA ARG A 194 6.89 -31.22 13.49
C ARG A 194 6.06 -30.47 14.49
N ALA A 195 6.02 -30.99 15.72
CA ALA A 195 5.85 -30.11 16.87
C ALA A 195 6.55 -28.78 16.55
N LEU A 196 5.88 -27.65 16.81
CA LEU A 196 6.61 -26.39 16.92
C LEU A 196 7.87 -26.74 17.73
N PRO A 197 9.10 -26.47 17.21
CA PRO A 197 10.31 -26.88 17.91
C PRO A 197 10.13 -26.56 19.39
N GLU A 198 10.51 -27.42 20.33
CA GLU A 198 10.25 -27.23 21.77
C GLU A 198 10.53 -25.79 22.24
N ALA A 199 11.56 -25.18 21.66
CA ALA A 199 11.92 -23.78 21.84
C ALA A 199 10.89 -22.71 21.43
N VAL A 200 9.95 -23.01 20.55
CA VAL A 200 8.83 -22.15 20.15
C VAL A 200 7.62 -22.36 21.07
N LEU A 201 7.38 -23.59 21.54
CA LEU A 201 6.38 -23.86 22.59
C LEU A 201 6.78 -23.15 23.89
N ALA A 202 8.08 -23.10 24.20
CA ALA A 202 8.62 -22.34 25.32
C ALA A 202 8.35 -20.82 25.24
N LEU A 203 7.98 -20.28 24.07
CA LEU A 203 7.63 -18.86 23.90
C LEU A 203 6.15 -18.59 24.16
N GLU A 204 5.28 -19.61 24.21
CA GLU A 204 3.84 -19.42 24.39
C GLU A 204 3.46 -18.64 25.66
N PRO A 205 4.05 -18.91 26.84
CA PRO A 205 3.75 -18.14 28.04
C PRO A 205 4.17 -16.67 27.91
N ILE A 206 5.31 -16.42 27.27
CA ILE A 206 5.84 -15.07 27.01
C ILE A 206 4.89 -14.32 26.08
N ILE A 207 4.43 -14.96 25.01
CA ILE A 207 3.52 -14.37 24.01
C ILE A 207 2.16 -14.05 24.65
N ALA A 208 1.64 -14.94 25.50
CA ALA A 208 0.38 -14.73 26.22
C ALA A 208 0.47 -13.55 27.19
N GLY A 209 1.63 -13.33 27.81
CA GLY A 209 1.89 -12.23 28.73
C GLY A 209 2.13 -10.85 28.09
N LEU A 210 2.18 -10.75 26.75
CA LEU A 210 2.47 -9.49 26.08
C LEU A 210 1.39 -8.43 26.31
N PRO A 211 1.75 -7.15 26.47
CA PRO A 211 0.80 -6.07 26.61
C PRO A 211 0.11 -5.75 25.27
N ALA A 212 -1.11 -5.18 25.34
CA ALA A 212 -1.85 -4.70 24.18
C ALA A 212 -1.53 -3.22 23.86
N THR A 213 -0.26 -2.84 24.04
CA THR A 213 0.24 -1.47 23.85
C THR A 213 1.10 -1.36 22.58
N PRO A 214 1.28 -0.14 22.03
CA PRO A 214 2.23 0.11 20.96
C PRO A 214 3.67 -0.09 21.43
N GLY A 215 4.53 -0.61 20.57
CA GLY A 215 5.93 -0.82 20.92
C GLY A 215 6.74 -1.48 19.83
N VAL A 216 8.00 -1.75 20.16
CA VAL A 216 8.94 -2.49 19.32
C VAL A 216 9.24 -3.83 19.96
N TYR A 217 9.32 -4.89 19.14
CA TYR A 217 9.74 -6.21 19.55
C TYR A 217 11.02 -6.62 18.84
N ARG A 218 11.89 -7.31 19.57
CA ARG A 218 13.17 -7.86 19.12
C ARG A 218 13.08 -9.38 19.22
N MET A 219 13.45 -10.06 18.14
CA MET A 219 13.54 -11.52 18.12
C MET A 219 15.00 -11.93 18.09
N LEU A 220 15.43 -12.74 19.05
CA LEU A 220 16.81 -13.16 19.21
C LEU A 220 16.94 -14.69 19.07
N ASP A 221 18.11 -15.15 18.64
CA ASP A 221 18.43 -16.57 18.54
C ASP A 221 18.91 -17.17 19.89
N ARG A 222 19.35 -18.45 19.87
CA ARG A 222 19.87 -19.14 21.05
C ARG A 222 21.10 -18.49 21.67
N ARG A 223 21.90 -17.77 20.87
CA ARG A 223 23.14 -17.11 21.28
C ARG A 223 22.90 -15.65 21.67
N GLY A 224 21.66 -15.18 21.68
CA GLY A 224 21.32 -13.78 21.92
C GLY A 224 21.58 -12.87 20.73
N MET A 225 21.79 -13.41 19.52
CA MET A 225 21.97 -12.58 18.32
C MET A 225 20.63 -12.04 17.85
N LEU A 226 20.56 -10.73 17.59
CA LEU A 226 19.36 -10.07 17.09
C LEU A 226 19.05 -10.52 15.65
N LEU A 227 17.94 -11.23 15.48
CA LEU A 227 17.48 -11.74 14.19
C LEU A 227 16.57 -10.76 13.47
N TYR A 228 15.68 -10.09 14.21
CA TYR A 228 14.64 -9.23 13.65
C TYR A 228 14.16 -8.18 14.64
N VAL A 229 13.85 -6.99 14.12
CA VAL A 229 13.17 -5.90 14.84
C VAL A 229 11.87 -5.57 14.10
N GLY A 230 10.77 -5.43 14.84
CA GLY A 230 9.50 -5.00 14.26
C GLY A 230 8.70 -4.09 15.18
N LYS A 231 7.90 -3.19 14.59
CA LYS A 231 6.93 -2.35 15.31
C LYS A 231 5.55 -2.98 15.42
N ALA A 232 4.79 -2.59 16.43
CA ALA A 232 3.42 -3.02 16.67
C ALA A 232 2.53 -1.87 17.16
N LYS A 233 1.27 -1.86 16.74
CA LYS A 233 0.20 -1.09 17.40
C LYS A 233 -0.27 -1.77 18.69
N SER A 234 -0.24 -3.09 18.70
CA SER A 234 -0.50 -3.97 19.83
C SER A 234 0.56 -5.06 19.80
N LEU A 235 1.48 -5.04 20.77
CA LEU A 235 2.57 -6.04 20.87
C LEU A 235 2.01 -7.46 20.94
N ARG A 236 0.96 -7.69 21.74
CA ARG A 236 0.25 -8.97 21.85
C ARG A 236 -0.22 -9.51 20.51
N GLU A 237 -1.01 -8.72 19.77
CA GLU A 237 -1.58 -9.16 18.50
C GLU A 237 -0.50 -9.39 17.44
N ARG A 238 0.45 -8.46 17.36
CA ARG A 238 1.48 -8.46 16.32
C ARG A 238 2.45 -9.62 16.50
N VAL A 239 3.01 -9.79 17.70
CA VAL A 239 3.95 -10.87 17.99
C VAL A 239 3.24 -12.22 17.93
N GLY A 240 2.04 -12.32 18.52
CA GLY A 240 1.24 -13.55 18.49
C GLY A 240 0.96 -14.05 17.08
N SER A 241 0.78 -13.14 16.09
CA SER A 241 0.53 -13.52 14.70
C SER A 241 1.63 -14.37 14.05
N TYR A 242 2.88 -14.28 14.52
CA TYR A 242 3.99 -15.07 13.99
C TYR A 242 3.91 -16.55 14.39
N PHE A 243 3.37 -16.83 15.57
CA PHE A 243 3.42 -18.14 16.22
C PHE A 243 2.08 -18.88 16.22
N ARG A 244 1.05 -18.31 15.58
CA ARG A 244 -0.24 -18.99 15.42
C ARG A 244 -0.07 -20.32 14.66
N PRO A 245 -0.66 -21.42 15.14
CA PRO A 245 -0.71 -22.67 14.40
C PRO A 245 -1.29 -22.45 12.99
N GLY A 246 -0.57 -22.91 11.96
CA GLY A 246 -1.00 -22.76 10.56
C GLY A 246 -0.71 -21.40 9.91
N ALA A 247 0.05 -20.50 10.54
CA ALA A 247 0.43 -19.22 9.93
C ALA A 247 1.25 -19.41 8.64
N GLU A 248 0.72 -18.90 7.51
CA GLU A 248 1.38 -18.95 6.21
C GLU A 248 2.37 -17.79 6.06
N HIS A 249 3.60 -18.00 6.54
CA HIS A 249 4.68 -17.03 6.38
C HIS A 249 5.49 -17.25 5.10
N PRO A 250 5.96 -16.18 4.43
CA PRO A 250 6.99 -16.27 3.41
C PRO A 250 8.21 -17.05 3.93
N THR A 251 8.94 -17.74 3.03
CA THR A 251 10.05 -18.65 3.38
C THR A 251 11.06 -18.01 4.35
N LYS A 252 11.43 -16.75 4.11
CA LYS A 252 12.35 -15.98 4.96
C LYS A 252 11.85 -15.79 6.40
N ILE A 253 10.57 -15.43 6.57
CA ILE A 253 9.96 -15.22 7.90
C ILE A 253 9.79 -16.55 8.62
N ARG A 254 9.46 -17.63 7.89
CA ARG A 254 9.37 -18.98 8.46
C ARG A 254 10.73 -19.47 8.97
N GLU A 255 11.79 -19.18 8.25
CA GLU A 255 13.17 -19.48 8.68
C GLU A 255 13.55 -18.69 9.93
N MET A 256 13.23 -17.39 9.97
CA MET A 256 13.43 -16.54 11.14
C MET A 256 12.72 -17.13 12.37
N VAL A 257 11.42 -17.40 12.28
CA VAL A 257 10.59 -17.93 13.39
C VAL A 257 11.17 -19.23 13.96
N ARG A 258 11.72 -20.11 13.12
CA ARG A 258 12.39 -21.35 13.58
C ARG A 258 13.65 -21.12 14.40
N ARG A 259 14.34 -19.99 14.18
CA ARG A 259 15.59 -19.63 14.87
C ARG A 259 15.37 -18.84 16.15
N VAL A 260 14.21 -18.20 16.31
CA VAL A 260 13.88 -17.40 17.50
C VAL A 260 13.89 -18.27 18.75
N ARG A 261 14.52 -17.76 19.81
CA ARG A 261 14.57 -18.37 21.15
C ARG A 261 14.19 -17.40 22.26
N LYS A 262 14.30 -16.10 22.01
CA LYS A 262 13.92 -15.05 22.96
C LYS A 262 13.20 -13.93 22.23
N ILE A 263 12.19 -13.37 22.89
CA ILE A 263 11.48 -12.17 22.43
C ILE A 263 11.65 -11.13 23.52
N GLU A 264 12.15 -9.97 23.13
CA GLU A 264 12.23 -8.79 24.00
C GLU A 264 11.29 -7.73 23.44
N ILE A 265 10.68 -6.95 24.33
CA ILE A 265 9.76 -5.88 23.95
C ILE A 265 10.18 -4.58 24.62
N GLU A 266 9.85 -3.48 23.95
CA GLU A 266 10.00 -2.13 24.46
C GLU A 266 8.70 -1.38 24.14
N GLU A 267 7.94 -1.07 25.18
CA GLU A 267 6.69 -0.31 25.06
C GLU A 267 6.98 1.15 24.71
N THR A 268 6.11 1.74 23.90
CA THR A 268 6.22 3.13 23.48
C THR A 268 4.90 3.86 23.74
N GLY A 269 4.94 5.19 23.87
CA GLY A 269 3.74 5.98 24.11
C GLY A 269 2.79 6.02 22.91
N SER A 270 3.21 5.67 21.70
CA SER A 270 2.37 5.76 20.51
C SER A 270 2.91 4.95 19.35
N GLU A 271 2.10 4.81 18.29
CA GLU A 271 2.56 4.24 17.01
C GLU A 271 3.74 5.02 16.41
N LEU A 272 3.78 6.35 16.59
CA LEU A 272 4.89 7.17 16.09
C LEU A 272 6.18 6.86 16.83
N GLY A 273 6.12 6.75 18.16
CA GLY A 273 7.26 6.32 18.98
C GLY A 273 7.79 4.94 18.52
N ALA A 274 6.90 3.97 18.32
CA ALA A 274 7.27 2.64 17.83
C ALA A 274 7.93 2.67 16.43
N LEU A 275 7.45 3.52 15.52
CA LEU A 275 8.02 3.72 14.18
C LEU A 275 9.46 4.26 14.23
N LEU A 276 9.67 5.31 15.04
CA LEU A 276 10.98 5.96 15.17
C LEU A 276 11.99 5.03 15.86
N LEU A 277 11.56 4.35 16.93
CA LEU A 277 12.40 3.39 17.66
C LEU A 277 12.76 2.16 16.80
N GLU A 278 11.81 1.60 16.03
CA GLU A 278 12.10 0.50 15.09
C GLU A 278 13.17 0.92 14.08
N SER A 279 13.00 2.10 13.46
CA SER A 279 13.95 2.63 12.48
C SER A 279 15.35 2.79 13.09
N LYS A 280 15.44 3.35 14.30
CA LYS A 280 16.69 3.49 15.06
C LYS A 280 17.37 2.14 15.32
N LEU A 281 16.62 1.14 15.78
CA LEU A 281 17.18 -0.16 16.16
C LEU A 281 17.60 -1.01 14.95
N ILE A 282 16.84 -0.97 13.85
CA ILE A 282 17.24 -1.60 12.59
C ILE A 282 18.54 -0.98 12.09
N ARG A 283 18.66 0.35 12.18
CA ARG A 283 19.87 1.07 11.79
C ARG A 283 21.07 0.63 12.62
N GLU A 284 20.95 0.64 13.94
CA GLU A 284 22.04 0.32 14.87
C GLU A 284 22.51 -1.14 14.78
N HIS A 285 21.59 -2.09 14.55
CA HIS A 285 21.90 -3.52 14.69
C HIS A 285 21.91 -4.30 13.36
N GLN A 286 21.42 -3.71 12.27
CA GLN A 286 21.33 -4.32 10.93
C GLN A 286 20.92 -5.82 10.94
N PRO A 287 19.80 -6.17 11.59
CA PRO A 287 19.42 -7.56 11.82
C PRO A 287 19.18 -8.32 10.51
N LYS A 288 19.70 -9.55 10.45
CA LYS A 288 19.73 -10.42 9.25
C LYS A 288 18.37 -10.56 8.54
N PHE A 289 17.28 -10.63 9.29
CA PHE A 289 15.96 -10.87 8.69
C PHE A 289 15.22 -9.58 8.29
N ASN A 290 15.71 -8.39 8.65
CA ASN A 290 15.20 -7.12 8.16
C ASN A 290 15.76 -6.82 6.75
N THR A 291 15.18 -7.43 5.72
CA THR A 291 15.43 -7.05 4.31
C THR A 291 14.62 -5.79 4.00
N LEU A 292 15.23 -4.63 4.24
CA LEU A 292 14.74 -3.29 3.90
C LEU A 292 13.42 -2.90 4.58
N LEU A 293 13.37 -1.66 5.09
CA LEU A 293 12.13 -1.01 5.49
C LEU A 293 11.13 -1.17 4.32
N LYS A 294 10.05 -1.95 4.53
CA LYS A 294 9.00 -2.09 3.52
C LYS A 294 8.59 -0.69 3.10
N ARG A 295 8.70 -0.43 1.78
CA ARG A 295 8.34 0.84 1.12
C ARG A 295 7.30 1.60 1.95
N LEU A 296 7.76 2.64 2.64
CA LEU A 296 6.88 3.78 2.89
C LEU A 296 6.22 4.10 1.54
N ARG A 297 4.94 4.53 1.56
CA ARG A 297 4.25 4.97 0.33
C ARG A 297 5.26 5.75 -0.51
N ARG A 298 5.32 5.48 -1.83
CA ARG A 298 6.24 6.14 -2.77
C ARG A 298 5.83 7.62 -2.90
N TYR A 299 6.03 8.37 -1.84
CA TYR A 299 5.88 9.79 -1.80
C TYR A 299 6.99 10.41 -2.62
N HIS A 300 6.67 11.49 -3.31
CA HIS A 300 7.63 12.31 -4.01
C HIS A 300 7.68 13.68 -3.34
N PHE A 301 8.77 14.38 -3.56
CA PHE A 301 9.03 15.70 -3.02
C PHE A 301 9.32 16.66 -4.17
N VAL A 302 8.98 17.93 -3.99
CA VAL A 302 9.46 19.01 -4.84
C VAL A 302 10.73 19.53 -4.18
N ARG A 303 11.86 19.49 -4.89
CA ARG A 303 13.16 19.94 -4.42
C ARG A 303 13.47 21.30 -5.03
N ILE A 304 13.87 22.26 -4.20
CA ILE A 304 14.52 23.50 -4.65
C ILE A 304 16.02 23.34 -4.38
N ASP A 305 16.78 23.12 -5.44
CA ASP A 305 18.22 22.94 -5.37
C ASP A 305 18.91 24.30 -5.24
N SER A 306 19.27 24.64 -4.00
CA SER A 306 19.91 25.93 -3.66
C SER A 306 21.44 25.86 -3.66
N SER A 307 22.03 24.82 -4.26
CA SER A 307 23.49 24.69 -4.38
C SER A 307 24.12 25.74 -5.30
N ASN A 308 23.33 26.38 -6.15
CA ASN A 308 23.76 27.37 -7.13
C ASN A 308 23.08 28.72 -6.90
N ALA A 309 23.69 29.81 -7.37
CA ALA A 309 23.13 31.16 -7.31
C ALA A 309 21.77 31.31 -8.05
N PHE A 310 21.49 30.40 -8.99
CA PHE A 310 20.21 30.29 -9.70
C PHE A 310 19.59 28.92 -9.42
N PRO A 311 18.80 28.78 -8.34
CA PRO A 311 18.18 27.52 -7.93
C PRO A 311 17.28 26.89 -9.00
N THR A 312 17.28 25.56 -9.07
CA THR A 312 16.37 24.77 -9.93
C THR A 312 15.29 24.09 -9.10
N VAL A 313 14.16 23.75 -9.75
CA VAL A 313 13.06 23.01 -9.11
C VAL A 313 12.84 21.68 -9.83
N ASP A 314 12.91 20.57 -9.10
CA ASP A 314 12.79 19.21 -9.66
C ASP A 314 12.04 18.23 -8.73
N VAL A 315 11.61 17.10 -9.29
CA VAL A 315 10.95 16.04 -8.51
C VAL A 315 12.01 15.12 -7.91
N ALA A 316 12.00 15.02 -6.59
CA ALA A 316 12.86 14.10 -5.86
C ALA A 316 12.07 12.92 -5.29
N ALA A 317 12.56 11.69 -5.52
CA ALA A 317 12.01 10.49 -4.91
C ALA A 317 12.45 10.30 -3.44
N GLU A 318 13.56 10.94 -3.07
CA GLU A 318 14.16 10.88 -1.73
C GLU A 318 14.66 12.25 -1.32
N ILE A 319 14.71 12.51 -0.01
CA ILE A 319 15.34 13.70 0.56
C ILE A 319 16.84 13.40 0.65
N ALA A 320 17.69 14.31 0.19
CA ALA A 320 19.14 14.15 0.25
C ALA A 320 19.78 15.11 1.26
N ALA A 321 21.03 14.83 1.55
CA ALA A 321 21.93 15.57 2.41
C ALA A 321 22.61 16.76 1.71
N ASP A 322 21.96 17.37 0.72
CA ASP A 322 22.57 18.30 -0.24
C ASP A 322 22.38 19.78 0.13
N GLY A 323 21.63 20.07 1.20
CA GLY A 323 21.27 21.44 1.59
C GLY A 323 20.12 22.03 0.77
N SER A 324 19.53 21.26 -0.15
CA SER A 324 18.34 21.66 -0.91
C SER A 324 17.11 21.71 -0.01
N GLU A 325 16.11 22.50 -0.40
CA GLU A 325 14.83 22.56 0.30
C GLU A 325 13.87 21.53 -0.29
N TYR A 326 13.16 20.79 0.56
CA TYR A 326 12.22 19.75 0.13
C TYR A 326 10.79 20.08 0.56
N PHE A 327 9.85 20.04 -0.36
CA PHE A 327 8.44 20.31 -0.12
C PHE A 327 7.60 19.07 -0.43
N GLY A 328 6.56 18.81 0.38
CA GLY A 328 5.73 17.62 0.27
C GLY A 328 5.39 17.02 1.64
N PRO A 329 5.10 15.71 1.75
CA PRO A 329 5.15 14.68 0.70
C PRO A 329 3.93 14.69 -0.25
N PHE A 330 4.16 14.45 -1.54
CA PHE A 330 3.12 14.29 -2.56
C PHE A 330 2.75 12.82 -2.77
N ALA A 331 1.46 12.52 -2.91
CA ALA A 331 0.90 11.15 -2.93
C ALA A 331 1.31 10.29 -4.15
N GLY A 332 2.09 10.84 -5.08
CA GLY A 332 2.61 10.19 -6.27
C GLY A 332 3.53 11.14 -7.04
N ARG A 333 4.18 10.61 -8.08
CA ARG A 333 5.08 11.38 -8.96
C ARG A 333 4.30 12.43 -9.75
N ASP A 334 3.18 12.02 -10.34
CA ASP A 334 2.31 12.86 -11.17
C ASP A 334 1.84 14.12 -10.41
N ALA A 335 1.54 13.99 -9.11
CA ALA A 335 1.16 15.12 -8.28
C ALA A 335 2.30 16.13 -8.04
N ALA A 336 3.55 15.64 -7.93
CA ALA A 336 4.72 16.51 -7.83
C ALA A 336 5.03 17.16 -9.20
N GLU A 337 4.96 16.39 -10.28
CA GLU A 337 5.17 16.89 -11.66
C GLU A 337 4.14 17.96 -12.05
N LEU A 338 2.87 17.80 -11.65
CA LEU A 338 1.85 18.81 -11.85
C LEU A 338 2.25 20.16 -11.21
N VAL A 339 2.71 20.12 -9.96
CA VAL A 339 3.13 21.30 -9.21
C VAL A 339 4.35 21.96 -9.86
N ILE A 340 5.34 21.16 -10.29
CA ILE A 340 6.52 21.68 -10.98
C ILE A 340 6.15 22.31 -12.32
N GLY A 341 5.29 21.66 -13.10
CA GLY A 341 4.80 22.25 -14.35
C GLY A 341 4.12 23.59 -14.09
N THR A 342 3.32 23.70 -13.02
CA THR A 342 2.70 24.98 -12.65
C THR A 342 3.74 26.02 -12.26
N ILE A 343 4.77 25.63 -11.52
CA ILE A 343 5.88 26.52 -11.14
C ILE A 343 6.60 27.05 -12.39
N GLN A 344 6.93 26.17 -13.33
CA GLN A 344 7.68 26.51 -14.53
C GLN A 344 6.89 27.46 -15.44
N HIS A 345 5.57 27.31 -15.54
CA HIS A 345 4.74 28.24 -16.32
C HIS A 345 4.55 29.61 -15.66
N LEU A 346 4.58 29.69 -14.33
CA LEU A 346 4.25 30.92 -13.61
C LEU A 346 5.47 31.75 -13.23
N PHE A 347 6.56 31.12 -12.79
CA PHE A 347 7.72 31.80 -12.19
C PHE A 347 8.96 31.80 -13.09
N LYS A 348 8.88 31.16 -14.27
CA LYS A 348 9.91 31.18 -15.33
C LYS A 348 11.33 30.86 -14.84
N LEU A 349 11.43 29.95 -13.88
CA LEU A 349 12.71 29.46 -13.35
C LEU A 349 13.45 28.61 -14.39
N ARG A 350 14.77 28.52 -14.26
CA ARG A 350 15.58 27.73 -15.20
C ARG A 350 15.32 26.23 -15.04
N GLU A 351 15.37 25.51 -16.16
CA GLU A 351 15.27 24.04 -16.21
C GLU A 351 16.59 23.36 -16.63
N CYS A 352 17.59 24.15 -17.05
CA CYS A 352 18.88 23.62 -17.46
C CYS A 352 19.67 23.07 -16.27
N VAL A 353 20.25 21.89 -16.45
CA VAL A 353 21.03 21.17 -15.43
C VAL A 353 22.45 21.73 -15.34
N GLY A 354 23.01 21.75 -14.13
CA GLY A 354 24.40 22.11 -13.86
C GLY A 354 24.61 23.53 -13.36
N GLU A 355 25.86 23.84 -13.04
CA GLU A 355 26.26 25.18 -12.60
C GLU A 355 26.09 26.18 -13.75
N LEU A 356 25.55 27.36 -13.44
CA LEU A 356 25.30 28.40 -14.43
C LEU A 356 26.27 29.55 -14.22
N ALA A 357 27.07 29.80 -15.25
CA ALA A 357 27.88 31.00 -15.37
C ALA A 357 27.20 31.95 -16.39
N PRO A 358 26.49 32.99 -15.93
CA PRO A 358 25.87 33.97 -16.82
C PRO A 358 26.92 34.68 -17.69
N SER A 359 26.62 34.85 -18.97
CA SER A 359 27.44 35.65 -19.91
C SER A 359 26.54 36.34 -20.93
N SER A 360 26.84 37.60 -21.25
CA SER A 360 26.13 38.38 -22.28
C SER A 360 26.23 37.77 -23.68
N ASP A 361 27.26 36.96 -23.93
CA ASP A 361 27.50 36.31 -25.23
C ASP A 361 26.72 35.00 -25.39
N THR A 362 26.02 34.55 -24.34
CA THR A 362 25.26 33.31 -24.35
C THR A 362 23.90 33.52 -25.01
N MET A 363 23.60 32.76 -26.06
CA MET A 363 22.24 32.77 -26.62
C MET A 363 21.24 32.06 -25.70
N PRO A 364 20.05 32.66 -25.44
CA PRO A 364 18.99 32.01 -24.69
C PRO A 364 18.55 30.69 -25.32
N CYS A 365 18.26 29.71 -24.48
CA CYS A 365 17.84 28.38 -24.92
C CYS A 365 16.37 28.33 -25.34
N PHE A 366 15.96 27.16 -25.88
CA PHE A 366 14.58 26.90 -26.28
C PHE A 366 13.54 27.21 -25.18
N TYR A 367 13.84 26.92 -23.91
CA TYR A 367 12.92 27.21 -22.80
C TYR A 367 12.60 28.71 -22.66
N HIS A 368 13.54 29.60 -23.00
CA HIS A 368 13.28 31.03 -23.05
C HIS A 368 12.38 31.39 -24.24
N GLN A 369 12.63 30.79 -25.41
CA GLN A 369 11.84 31.03 -26.62
C GLN A 369 10.36 30.67 -26.45
N ILE A 370 10.07 29.67 -25.61
CA ILE A 370 8.69 29.26 -25.26
C ILE A 370 8.17 29.89 -23.96
N ASP A 371 8.82 30.97 -23.49
CA ASP A 371 8.42 31.77 -22.32
C ASP A 371 8.37 31.01 -20.97
N ARG A 372 9.17 29.94 -20.82
CA ARG A 372 9.29 29.14 -19.59
C ARG A 372 10.52 29.45 -18.75
N CYS A 373 11.44 30.26 -19.27
CA CYS A 373 12.67 30.64 -18.59
C CYS A 373 12.98 32.11 -18.87
N ALA A 374 13.28 32.89 -17.84
CA ALA A 374 13.68 34.29 -17.99
C ALA A 374 15.18 34.47 -18.38
N ALA A 375 15.83 33.40 -18.82
CA ALA A 375 17.20 33.37 -19.37
C ALA A 375 18.27 34.04 -18.49
N PRO A 376 18.45 33.61 -17.23
CA PRO A 376 19.57 34.08 -16.40
C PRO A 376 20.94 33.77 -17.02
N CYS A 377 21.02 32.75 -17.89
CA CYS A 377 22.24 32.37 -18.61
C CYS A 377 22.78 33.47 -19.53
N ALA A 378 21.89 34.26 -20.11
CA ALA A 378 22.20 35.34 -21.05
C ALA A 378 22.23 36.71 -20.36
N THR A 379 22.30 36.74 -19.02
CA THR A 379 22.21 37.96 -18.19
C THR A 379 20.92 38.77 -18.36
N MET A 380 19.88 38.18 -18.97
CA MET A 380 18.59 38.84 -19.20
C MET A 380 17.76 38.98 -17.91
N GLN A 381 18.11 38.21 -16.88
CA GLN A 381 17.57 38.33 -15.53
C GLN A 381 18.74 38.31 -14.54
N ASP A 382 18.77 39.28 -13.63
CA ASP A 382 19.77 39.35 -12.57
C ASP A 382 19.45 38.35 -11.43
N SER A 383 20.44 38.11 -10.57
CA SER A 383 20.33 37.15 -9.47
C SER A 383 19.31 37.56 -8.39
N GLN A 384 19.08 38.86 -8.17
CA GLN A 384 18.17 39.35 -7.15
C GLN A 384 16.70 39.22 -7.60
N SER A 385 16.44 39.57 -8.86
CA SER A 385 15.16 39.33 -9.54
C SER A 385 14.85 37.84 -9.60
N TYR A 386 15.85 36.99 -9.89
CA TYR A 386 15.67 35.53 -9.86
C TYR A 386 15.35 35.02 -8.44
N ALA A 387 16.08 35.49 -7.42
CA ALA A 387 15.84 35.11 -6.04
C ALA A 387 14.41 35.48 -5.57
N THR A 388 13.90 36.63 -6.02
CA THR A 388 12.52 37.06 -5.73
C THR A 388 11.48 36.08 -6.29
N GLU A 389 11.70 35.55 -7.51
CA GLU A 389 10.82 34.53 -8.08
C GLU A 389 10.94 33.19 -7.35
N VAL A 390 12.14 32.82 -6.89
CA VAL A 390 12.33 31.64 -6.03
C VAL A 390 11.58 31.79 -4.70
N ASP A 391 11.59 32.97 -4.08
CA ASP A 391 10.84 33.24 -2.84
C ASP A 391 9.32 33.12 -3.04
N ARG A 392 8.82 33.54 -4.21
CA ARG A 392 7.41 33.31 -4.57
C ARG A 392 7.09 31.82 -4.75
N VAL A 393 8.01 31.04 -5.32
CA VAL A 393 7.86 29.58 -5.38
C VAL A 393 7.82 28.96 -3.98
N ARG A 394 8.67 29.41 -3.05
CA ARG A 394 8.62 28.97 -1.65
C ARG A 394 7.27 29.30 -1.02
N ALA A 395 6.77 30.51 -1.23
CA ALA A 395 5.48 30.97 -0.71
C ALA A 395 4.30 30.15 -1.27
N PHE A 396 4.35 29.82 -2.57
CA PHE A 396 3.40 28.92 -3.22
C PHE A 396 3.41 27.53 -2.60
N LEU A 397 4.60 26.92 -2.47
CA LEU A 397 4.75 25.56 -1.97
C LEU A 397 4.36 25.42 -0.49
N SER A 398 4.61 26.45 0.32
CA SER A 398 4.19 26.53 1.74
C SER A 398 2.68 26.78 1.91
N GLY A 399 1.97 27.15 0.82
CA GLY A 399 0.54 27.47 0.86
C GLY A 399 0.25 28.81 1.54
N SER A 400 1.22 29.72 1.53
CA SER A 400 1.10 31.08 2.09
C SER A 400 0.53 32.09 1.10
N GLU A 401 0.59 31.81 -0.21
CA GLU A 401 -0.06 32.61 -1.26
C GLU A 401 -1.38 31.95 -1.73
N ASP A 402 -2.50 32.40 -1.19
CA ASP A 402 -3.84 32.07 -1.72
C ASP A 402 -4.04 32.62 -3.17
N GLY A 403 -3.32 33.69 -3.53
CA GLY A 403 -3.52 34.42 -4.78
C GLY A 403 -3.08 33.73 -6.07
N ILE A 404 -2.24 32.69 -6.03
CA ILE A 404 -1.79 32.00 -7.26
C ILE A 404 -2.92 31.18 -7.88
N ILE A 405 -3.65 30.45 -7.04
CA ILE A 405 -4.80 29.68 -7.48
C ILE A 405 -5.85 30.64 -8.03
N ASP A 406 -6.05 31.79 -7.39
CA ASP A 406 -6.98 32.83 -7.85
C ASP A 406 -6.56 33.47 -9.18
N ARG A 407 -5.24 33.67 -9.40
CA ARG A 407 -4.69 34.12 -10.70
C ARG A 407 -4.95 33.10 -11.81
N LEU A 408 -4.75 31.81 -11.54
CA LEU A 408 -5.06 30.74 -12.49
C LEU A 408 -6.57 30.69 -12.77
N ASP A 409 -7.41 30.86 -11.75
CA ASP A 409 -8.87 30.89 -11.87
C ASP A 409 -9.31 32.07 -12.75
N SER A 410 -8.73 33.26 -12.53
CA SER A 410 -8.99 34.45 -13.35
C SER A 410 -8.62 34.23 -14.83
N ARG A 411 -7.48 33.58 -15.09
CA ARG A 411 -7.05 33.26 -16.46
C ARG A 411 -7.92 32.19 -17.12
N MET A 412 -8.41 31.23 -16.34
CA MET A 412 -9.40 30.26 -16.80
C MET A 412 -10.70 30.94 -17.20
N GLN A 413 -11.18 31.91 -16.42
CA GLN A 413 -12.36 32.71 -16.76
C GLN A 413 -12.15 33.51 -18.05
N GLN A 414 -10.98 34.13 -18.23
CA GLN A 414 -10.64 34.84 -19.48
C GLN A 414 -10.69 33.92 -20.72
N TYR A 415 -10.16 32.70 -20.63
CA TYR A 415 -10.28 31.73 -21.73
C TYR A 415 -11.74 31.35 -22.01
N ALA A 416 -12.55 31.18 -20.96
CA ALA A 416 -13.98 30.92 -21.12
C ALA A 416 -14.73 32.10 -21.78
N GLU A 417 -14.40 33.35 -21.41
CA GLU A 417 -14.95 34.57 -22.02
C GLU A 417 -14.55 34.71 -23.50
N GLN A 418 -13.34 34.28 -23.85
CA GLN A 418 -12.83 34.27 -25.23
C GLN A 418 -13.30 33.05 -26.05
N LEU A 419 -14.20 32.22 -25.50
CA LEU A 419 -14.74 31.00 -26.12
C LEU A 419 -13.67 29.93 -26.40
N GLN A 420 -12.53 29.97 -25.70
CA GLN A 420 -11.46 28.98 -25.72
C GLN A 420 -11.73 27.89 -24.68
N PHE A 421 -12.72 27.04 -24.97
CA PHE A 421 -13.25 26.08 -23.99
C PHE A 421 -12.28 24.94 -23.65
N GLU A 422 -11.40 24.55 -24.56
CA GLU A 422 -10.43 23.47 -24.33
C GLU A 422 -9.37 23.90 -23.31
N GLU A 423 -8.80 25.09 -23.51
CA GLU A 423 -7.80 25.70 -22.63
C GLU A 423 -8.40 26.05 -21.26
N ALA A 424 -9.64 26.55 -21.25
CA ALA A 424 -10.38 26.77 -20.01
C ALA A 424 -10.64 25.47 -19.24
N ALA A 425 -11.01 24.38 -19.93
CA ALA A 425 -11.23 23.08 -19.29
C ALA A 425 -9.94 22.48 -18.73
N GLU A 426 -8.83 22.53 -19.48
CA GLU A 426 -7.51 22.05 -19.03
C GLU A 426 -7.07 22.82 -17.77
N LEU A 427 -7.20 24.16 -17.80
CA LEU A 427 -6.81 25.01 -16.68
C LEU A 427 -7.70 24.79 -15.46
N ARG A 428 -9.02 24.60 -15.64
CA ARG A 428 -9.96 24.24 -14.59
C ARG A 428 -9.58 22.94 -13.90
N ASP A 429 -9.29 21.91 -14.70
CA ASP A 429 -8.97 20.58 -14.18
C ASP A 429 -7.64 20.64 -13.41
N ARG A 430 -6.65 21.38 -13.93
CA ARG A 430 -5.39 21.67 -13.23
C ARG A 430 -5.59 22.42 -11.91
N ILE A 431 -6.45 23.43 -11.88
CA ILE A 431 -6.80 24.17 -10.65
C ILE A 431 -7.46 23.25 -9.63
N SER A 432 -8.38 22.38 -10.06
CA SER A 432 -9.05 21.41 -9.18
C SER A 432 -8.05 20.46 -8.53
N GLU A 433 -7.08 19.96 -9.30
CA GLU A 433 -6.03 19.09 -8.79
C GLU A 433 -5.07 19.82 -7.85
N LEU A 434 -4.63 21.04 -8.19
CA LEU A 434 -3.83 21.89 -7.30
C LEU A 434 -4.59 22.16 -6.01
N ARG A 435 -5.85 22.63 -6.09
CA ARG A 435 -6.70 22.80 -4.91
C ARG A 435 -6.73 21.53 -4.09
N ARG A 436 -6.96 20.34 -4.66
CA ARG A 436 -6.93 19.06 -3.92
C ARG A 436 -5.57 18.77 -3.24
N ILE A 437 -4.45 19.11 -3.89
CA ILE A 437 -3.09 18.94 -3.35
C ILE A 437 -2.80 19.91 -2.19
N PHE A 438 -3.34 21.13 -2.26
CA PHE A 438 -3.18 22.19 -1.27
C PHE A 438 -4.33 22.24 -0.23
N THR A 439 -5.42 21.51 -0.43
CA THR A 439 -6.59 21.49 0.47
C THR A 439 -6.19 20.87 1.82
N GLY A 440 -6.31 21.66 2.88
CA GLY A 440 -5.92 21.28 4.24
C GLY A 440 -4.52 21.77 4.66
N ARG A 441 -3.81 22.55 3.83
CA ARG A 441 -2.53 23.20 4.19
C ARG A 441 -2.72 24.52 4.94
N ARG A 442 -3.66 24.60 5.89
CA ARG A 442 -3.64 25.72 6.84
C ARG A 442 -2.41 25.52 7.74
N ARG A 443 -1.35 26.28 7.43
CA ARG A 443 -0.12 26.47 8.21
C ARG A 443 0.74 25.21 8.40
N VAL A 444 1.25 24.64 7.30
CA VAL A 444 2.47 23.81 7.41
C VAL A 444 3.63 24.74 7.08
N ALA A 445 4.32 25.20 8.12
CA ALA A 445 5.47 26.07 8.02
C ALA A 445 6.52 25.44 7.08
N ASP A 446 7.06 26.18 6.13
CA ASP A 446 8.37 25.96 5.49
C ASP A 446 8.67 24.58 4.85
N SER A 447 9.87 24.47 4.27
CA SER A 447 10.40 23.23 3.72
C SER A 447 10.44 22.14 4.80
N ILE A 448 10.36 20.86 4.43
CA ILE A 448 10.40 19.72 5.37
C ILE A 448 11.65 19.78 6.26
N ASN A 449 12.75 20.28 5.72
CA ASN A 449 14.00 20.51 6.42
C ASN A 449 14.06 21.83 7.22
N GLY A 450 13.17 22.79 6.96
CA GLY A 450 12.98 24.00 7.77
C GLY A 450 11.90 23.87 8.85
N ASN A 451 11.11 22.80 8.80
CA ASN A 451 9.93 22.59 9.65
C ASN A 451 10.28 22.37 11.14
N ASN A 452 9.68 23.19 11.99
CA ASN A 452 9.69 23.06 13.45
C ASN A 452 8.27 22.75 13.95
N VAL A 453 8.08 21.57 14.55
CA VAL A 453 6.76 21.06 14.90
C VAL A 453 6.77 20.36 16.25
N ILE A 454 5.80 20.67 17.10
CA ILE A 454 5.49 19.88 18.28
C ILE A 454 4.26 19.02 18.00
N ILE A 455 4.41 17.70 18.10
CA ILE A 455 3.32 16.73 17.97
C ILE A 455 2.93 16.24 19.36
N THR A 456 1.64 16.33 19.70
CA THR A 456 1.11 15.74 20.94
C THR A 456 0.15 14.59 20.62
N LEU A 457 0.46 13.40 21.14
CA LEU A 457 -0.31 12.18 20.94
C LEU A 457 -0.83 11.61 22.28
N PRO A 458 -1.99 10.92 22.28
CA PRO A 458 -2.43 10.14 23.44
C PRO A 458 -1.48 8.97 23.72
N ALA A 459 -1.13 8.78 24.99
CA ALA A 459 -0.38 7.61 25.45
C ALA A 459 -1.35 6.44 25.78
N PRO A 460 -0.86 5.19 25.97
CA PRO A 460 -1.70 4.07 26.38
C PRO A 460 -2.36 4.32 27.74
N ASP A 461 -1.64 5.00 28.63
CA ASP A 461 -2.17 5.56 29.87
C ASP A 461 -3.00 6.82 29.54
N PRO A 462 -4.33 6.82 29.80
CA PRO A 462 -5.22 7.94 29.45
C PRO A 462 -4.84 9.27 30.11
N GLU A 463 -4.16 9.22 31.26
CA GLU A 463 -3.69 10.38 32.00
C GLU A 463 -2.29 10.84 31.56
N LYS A 464 -1.72 10.25 30.52
CA LYS A 464 -0.45 10.66 29.93
C LYS A 464 -0.59 11.08 28.48
N ARG A 465 0.36 11.88 28.02
CA ARG A 465 0.52 12.34 26.64
C ARG A 465 1.97 12.16 26.25
N GLU A 466 2.19 11.77 25.01
CA GLU A 466 3.51 11.72 24.42
C GLU A 466 3.71 12.95 23.54
N ILE A 467 4.82 13.66 23.76
CA ILE A 467 5.17 14.89 23.06
C ILE A 467 6.45 14.63 22.26
N PHE A 468 6.39 14.93 20.97
CA PHE A 468 7.52 14.90 20.06
C PHE A 468 7.84 16.33 19.64
N MET A 469 9.07 16.78 19.93
CA MET A 469 9.58 18.09 19.51
C MET A 469 10.47 17.87 18.29
N ILE A 470 10.03 18.37 17.15
CA ILE A 470 10.69 18.24 15.86
C ILE A 470 11.34 19.57 15.52
N ARG A 471 12.63 19.55 15.21
CA ARG A 471 13.39 20.73 14.76
C ARG A 471 14.10 20.38 13.45
N TYR A 472 14.01 21.25 12.45
CA TYR A 472 14.55 21.01 11.09
C TYR A 472 14.13 19.66 10.49
N GLY A 473 12.86 19.28 10.68
CA GLY A 473 12.30 18.02 10.20
C GLY A 473 12.67 16.76 11.00
N ARG A 474 13.45 16.88 12.10
CA ARG A 474 14.01 15.76 12.86
C ARG A 474 13.52 15.72 14.30
N LEU A 475 13.44 14.54 14.92
CA LEU A 475 13.10 14.44 16.33
C LEU A 475 14.25 14.98 17.18
N ALA A 476 14.06 16.16 17.77
CA ALA A 476 15.00 16.73 18.74
C ALA A 476 14.78 16.15 20.14
N ARG A 477 13.52 15.92 20.53
CA ARG A 477 13.19 15.39 21.85
C ARG A 477 11.85 14.65 21.87
N GLN A 478 11.78 13.57 22.64
CA GLN A 478 10.58 12.81 22.93
C GLN A 478 10.40 12.70 24.44
N ILE A 479 9.21 13.04 24.94
CA ILE A 479 8.88 12.95 26.37
C ILE A 479 7.46 12.41 26.56
N ILE A 480 7.24 11.71 27.67
CA ILE A 480 5.89 11.33 28.12
C ILE A 480 5.58 12.15 29.37
N VAL A 481 4.47 12.86 29.36
CA VAL A 481 4.04 13.77 30.44
C VAL A 481 2.62 13.48 30.88
N GLY A 482 2.28 13.87 32.11
CA GLY A 482 0.89 13.85 32.56
C GLY A 482 0.01 14.79 31.74
N LYS A 483 -1.21 14.37 31.42
CA LYS A 483 -2.21 15.11 30.64
C LYS A 483 -2.51 16.51 31.21
N ARG A 484 -2.37 16.68 32.54
CA ARG A 484 -2.61 17.93 33.27
C ARG A 484 -1.33 18.68 33.63
N LEU A 485 -0.18 18.33 33.04
CA LEU A 485 1.08 19.03 33.32
C LEU A 485 0.96 20.51 32.91
N PRO A 486 1.25 21.47 33.81
CA PRO A 486 1.20 22.89 33.47
C PRO A 486 2.21 23.25 32.38
N VAL A 487 1.82 24.11 31.43
CA VAL A 487 2.68 24.59 30.35
C VAL A 487 3.94 25.28 30.88
N THR A 488 3.88 25.90 32.05
CA THR A 488 5.04 26.52 32.72
C THR A 488 6.17 25.54 33.00
N LYS A 489 5.86 24.26 33.24
CA LYS A 489 6.87 23.20 33.43
C LYS A 489 7.39 22.63 32.10
N LEU A 490 6.64 22.79 31.01
CA LEU A 490 7.07 22.39 29.66
C LEU A 490 7.91 23.46 28.96
N ARG A 491 7.68 24.73 29.29
CA ARG A 491 8.33 25.88 28.64
C ARG A 491 9.86 25.79 28.60
N PRO A 492 10.58 25.47 29.70
CA PRO A 492 12.04 25.36 29.64
C PRO A 492 12.53 24.25 28.69
N LEU A 493 11.78 23.15 28.58
CA LEU A 493 12.12 22.08 27.63
C LEU A 493 11.90 22.52 26.18
N ILE A 494 10.82 23.24 25.90
CA ILE A 494 10.53 23.78 24.56
C ILE A 494 11.61 24.81 24.18
N GLU A 495 11.93 25.74 25.09
CA GLU A 495 12.98 26.74 24.89
C GLU A 495 14.34 26.08 24.64
N SER A 496 14.72 25.06 25.43
CA SER A 496 15.97 24.33 25.20
C SER A 496 16.07 23.69 23.81
N VAL A 497 14.93 23.39 23.17
CA VAL A 497 14.90 22.82 21.83
C VAL A 497 14.87 23.89 20.75
N TYR A 498 14.10 24.97 20.90
CA TYR A 498 13.82 25.92 19.81
C TYR A 498 14.48 27.29 19.94
N THR A 499 14.88 27.74 21.14
CA THR A 499 15.48 29.07 21.34
C THR A 499 17.01 29.06 21.43
N ASP A 500 17.63 27.88 21.42
CA ASP A 500 19.09 27.78 21.29
C ASP A 500 19.51 28.09 19.84
N GLY A 501 20.02 29.31 19.63
CA GLY A 501 20.43 29.86 18.35
C GLY A 501 21.76 29.33 17.81
N SER A 502 22.41 28.40 18.50
CA SER A 502 23.70 27.82 18.08
C SER A 502 23.58 26.72 17.02
N VAL A 503 22.36 26.27 16.69
CA VAL A 503 22.12 25.11 15.80
C VAL A 503 21.66 25.58 14.43
N THR A 504 22.60 25.74 13.50
CA THR A 504 22.32 25.85 12.05
C THR A 504 21.71 24.56 11.50
N PRO A 505 20.90 24.61 10.42
CA PRO A 505 20.38 23.41 9.78
C PRO A 505 21.54 22.49 9.40
N PRO A 506 21.61 21.26 9.94
CA PRO A 506 22.73 20.37 9.66
C PRO A 506 22.65 19.86 8.21
N ARG A 507 23.79 19.63 7.56
CA ARG A 507 23.85 18.68 6.44
C ARG A 507 23.39 17.34 7.01
N TYR A 508 22.36 16.76 6.39
CA TYR A 508 21.81 15.50 6.89
C TYR A 508 22.76 14.34 6.61
N GLU A 509 22.82 13.34 7.47
CA GLU A 509 23.35 12.02 7.11
C GLU A 509 22.23 11.20 6.44
N ARG A 510 22.58 10.15 5.69
CA ARG A 510 21.59 9.28 5.01
C ARG A 510 20.60 8.66 6.01
N GLU A 511 21.05 8.47 7.24
CA GLU A 511 20.34 7.90 8.36
C GLU A 511 19.22 8.82 8.86
N GLU A 512 19.42 10.13 8.74
CA GLU A 512 18.56 11.19 9.26
C GLU A 512 17.43 11.49 8.27
N VAL A 513 17.73 11.36 6.98
CA VAL A 513 16.76 11.38 5.88
C VAL A 513 15.60 10.39 6.08
N SER A 514 15.88 9.17 6.54
CA SER A 514 14.83 8.18 6.77
C SER A 514 13.88 8.60 7.89
N GLU A 515 14.40 9.25 8.93
CA GLU A 515 13.61 9.74 10.06
C GLU A 515 12.71 10.92 9.63
N ILE A 516 13.28 11.89 8.91
CA ILE A 516 12.55 13.01 8.32
C ILE A 516 11.40 12.50 7.46
N ARG A 517 11.66 11.48 6.64
CA ARG A 517 10.63 10.85 5.79
C ARG A 517 9.51 10.20 6.61
N ILE A 518 9.83 9.53 7.72
CA ILE A 518 8.84 8.93 8.62
C ILE A 518 7.96 10.02 9.24
N LEU A 519 8.57 11.08 9.77
CA LEU A 519 7.88 12.22 10.40
C LEU A 519 6.97 12.93 9.39
N ALA A 520 7.50 13.30 8.22
CA ALA A 520 6.74 13.95 7.16
C ALA A 520 5.54 13.09 6.70
N SER A 521 5.76 11.78 6.51
CA SER A 521 4.69 10.84 6.13
C SER A 521 3.62 10.71 7.23
N TYR A 522 4.03 10.71 8.50
CA TYR A 522 3.11 10.59 9.63
C TYR A 522 2.25 11.85 9.79
N ILE A 523 2.87 13.03 9.79
CA ILE A 523 2.19 14.33 9.86
C ILE A 523 1.16 14.42 8.73
N HIS A 524 1.57 14.12 7.49
CA HIS A 524 0.68 14.13 6.34
C HIS A 524 -0.52 13.19 6.49
N ARG A 525 -0.30 11.96 6.98
CA ARG A 525 -1.37 10.95 7.14
C ARG A 525 -2.34 11.28 8.26
N TYR A 526 -1.88 11.90 9.35
CA TYR A 526 -2.64 12.10 10.58
C TYR A 526 -3.00 13.56 10.85
N ARG A 527 -2.88 14.44 9.85
CA ARG A 527 -3.14 15.90 9.93
C ARG A 527 -4.46 16.26 10.60
N ASP A 528 -5.52 15.50 10.36
CA ASP A 528 -6.87 15.77 10.86
C ASP A 528 -7.17 15.13 12.23
N ARG A 529 -6.22 14.36 12.78
CA ARG A 529 -6.40 13.56 14.02
C ARG A 529 -5.41 13.90 15.15
N GLY A 530 -4.26 14.48 14.83
CA GLY A 530 -3.25 14.90 15.80
C GLY A 530 -3.38 16.38 16.19
N ARG A 531 -2.88 16.75 17.38
CA ARG A 531 -2.63 18.16 17.71
C ARG A 531 -1.20 18.50 17.31
N PHE A 532 -1.08 19.32 16.27
CA PHE A 532 0.19 19.81 15.75
C PHE A 532 0.32 21.29 16.10
N VAL A 533 1.44 21.67 16.70
CA VAL A 533 1.78 23.07 16.97
C VAL A 533 3.05 23.37 16.17
N TYR A 534 2.93 24.23 15.16
CA TYR A 534 4.08 24.74 14.40
C TYR A 534 4.71 25.86 15.22
N VAL A 535 6.03 25.81 15.37
CA VAL A 535 6.81 26.70 16.27
C VAL A 535 7.68 27.64 15.47
#